data_AF-A0A7Y5U1Q9-F1
#
_entry.id   AF-A0A7Y5U1Q9-F1
#
_cell.length_a   1.000
_cell.length_b   1.000
_cell.length_c   1.000
_cell.angle_alpha   90.00
_cell.angle_beta   90.00
_cell.angle_gamma   90.00
#
_symmetry.space_group_name_H-M   'P 1'
#
loop_
_entity.id
_entity.type
_entity.pdbx_description
1 polymer ?
#
loop_
_entity_poly.entity_id
_entity_poly.type
_entity_poly.pdbx_seq_one_letter_code
_entity_poly.pdbx_strand_id
1 'polypeptide(L)'
;MLRWAAGYLKVYRARVALLAALSLAEVGLRVLLPWPMKAIVDQALGPLPPAAWLTYLPGVTPGSRASLLVAIAIVGVLVQFMHQAVLMAHTRLFTETGHMLTKDLRERLFDHLQGLALRHHSRMPVGEAVYRLESDASCLEQLLLRGIFPMTFSALTLIVMFGILLGISRPLALVSLSVVPLMFVWIRWGGRRLRPGAERTKQLESRLTARLHESFAEFRLIKSFGREPYESQR
;
A
#
# COMPACT_ATOMS: atom_id res chain seq x y z
N MET A 1 -14.67 9.09 13.45
CA MET A 1 -14.57 8.42 12.13
C MET A 1 -13.77 7.12 12.17
N LEU A 2 -12.49 7.10 12.61
CA LEU A 2 -11.67 5.87 12.65
C LEU A 2 -12.30 4.69 13.40
N ARG A 3 -12.99 4.92 14.54
CA ARG A 3 -13.65 3.84 15.30
C ARG A 3 -14.84 3.20 14.55
N TRP A 4 -15.56 3.98 13.75
CA TRP A 4 -16.66 3.49 12.92
C TRP A 4 -16.11 2.66 11.75
N ALA A 5 -15.09 3.19 11.07
CA ALA A 5 -14.38 2.51 9.99
C ALA A 5 -13.74 1.19 10.45
N ALA A 6 -13.13 1.18 11.64
CA ALA A 6 -12.58 -0.02 12.27
C ALA A 6 -13.68 -1.01 12.69
N GLY A 7 -14.87 -0.54 13.07
CA GLY A 7 -16.05 -1.37 13.33
C GLY A 7 -16.51 -2.11 12.08
N TYR A 8 -16.44 -1.46 10.91
CA TYR A 8 -16.78 -2.07 9.62
C TYR A 8 -15.80 -3.17 9.21
N LEU A 9 -14.50 -3.00 9.55
CA LEU A 9 -13.48 -4.03 9.33
C LEU A 9 -13.72 -5.32 10.13
N LYS A 10 -14.50 -5.30 11.21
CA LYS A 10 -14.78 -6.50 12.02
C LYS A 10 -15.53 -7.58 11.24
N VAL A 11 -16.35 -7.18 10.28
CA VAL A 11 -17.04 -8.11 9.35
C VAL A 11 -16.01 -8.88 8.52
N TYR A 12 -14.90 -8.21 8.18
CA TYR A 12 -13.80 -8.73 7.37
C TYR A 12 -12.63 -9.29 8.20
N ARG A 13 -12.83 -9.57 9.49
CA ARG A 13 -11.76 -9.95 10.44
C ARG A 13 -10.88 -11.11 9.97
N ALA A 14 -11.46 -12.12 9.31
CA ALA A 14 -10.72 -13.29 8.83
C ALA A 14 -9.76 -12.92 7.70
N ARG A 15 -10.21 -12.09 6.75
CA ARG A 15 -9.37 -11.61 5.64
C ARG A 15 -8.30 -10.65 6.12
N VAL A 16 -8.65 -9.75 7.04
CA VAL A 16 -7.70 -8.82 7.66
C VAL A 16 -6.64 -9.58 8.46
N ALA A 17 -7.02 -10.63 9.20
CA ALA A 17 -6.08 -11.49 9.91
C ALA A 17 -5.17 -12.26 8.94
N LEU A 18 -5.72 -12.79 7.84
CA LEU A 18 -4.94 -13.48 6.82
C LEU A 18 -3.98 -12.53 6.09
N LEU A 19 -4.41 -11.30 5.78
CA LEU A 19 -3.54 -10.25 5.25
C LEU A 19 -2.43 -9.90 6.23
N ALA A 20 -2.75 -9.78 7.52
CA ALA A 20 -1.75 -9.51 8.56
C ALA A 20 -0.74 -10.66 8.67
N ALA A 21 -1.19 -11.91 8.59
CA ALA A 21 -0.33 -13.08 8.58
C ALA A 21 0.59 -13.11 7.34
N LEU A 22 0.05 -12.79 6.15
CA LEU A 22 0.85 -12.68 4.93
C LEU A 22 1.86 -11.53 5.00
N SER A 23 1.48 -10.37 5.57
CA SER A 23 2.43 -9.28 5.79
C SER A 23 3.53 -9.66 6.78
N LEU A 24 3.21 -10.37 7.86
CA LEU A 24 4.21 -10.89 8.79
C LEU A 24 5.15 -11.90 8.11
N ALA A 25 4.60 -12.80 7.29
CA ALA A 25 5.39 -13.74 6.49
C ALA A 25 6.29 -13.00 5.50
N GLU A 26 5.80 -11.97 4.83
CA GLU A 26 6.59 -11.12 3.92
C GLU A 26 7.75 -10.44 4.66
N VAL A 27 7.50 -9.86 5.84
CA VAL A 27 8.53 -9.25 6.68
C VAL A 27 9.59 -10.28 7.08
N GLY A 28 9.17 -11.46 7.52
CA GLY A 28 10.09 -12.56 7.82
C GLY A 28 10.94 -12.93 6.62
N LEU A 29 10.34 -13.06 5.45
CA LEU A 29 11.05 -13.48 4.24
C LEU A 29 12.03 -12.41 3.72
N ARG A 30 11.70 -11.12 3.86
CA ARG A 30 12.64 -10.01 3.59
C ARG A 30 13.89 -10.08 4.46
N VAL A 31 13.77 -10.56 5.69
CA VAL A 31 14.91 -10.78 6.60
C VAL A 31 15.75 -11.98 6.16
N LEU A 32 15.14 -13.00 5.56
CA LEU A 32 15.87 -14.15 5.02
C LEU A 32 16.57 -13.84 3.69
N LEU A 33 16.06 -12.90 2.88
CA LEU A 33 16.65 -12.52 1.59
C LEU A 33 18.17 -12.23 1.59
N PRO A 34 18.77 -11.54 2.57
CA PRO A 34 20.20 -11.29 2.59
C PRO A 34 21.06 -12.51 2.97
N TRP A 35 20.46 -13.58 3.50
CA TRP A 35 21.22 -14.73 4.00
C TRP A 35 21.89 -15.56 2.90
N PRO A 36 21.23 -15.87 1.77
CA PRO A 36 21.90 -16.50 0.63
C PRO A 36 23.09 -15.69 0.14
N MET A 37 22.96 -14.37 0.01
CA MET A 37 24.06 -13.50 -0.42
C MET A 37 25.21 -13.52 0.59
N LYS A 38 24.90 -13.44 1.89
CA LYS A 38 25.90 -13.59 2.96
C LYS A 38 26.61 -14.95 2.87
N ALA A 39 25.87 -16.02 2.66
CA ALA A 39 26.43 -17.37 2.56
C ALA A 39 27.32 -17.55 1.32
N ILE A 40 26.99 -16.91 0.19
CA ILE A 40 27.86 -16.86 -1.00
C ILE A 40 29.14 -16.11 -0.66
N VAL A 41 29.05 -14.92 -0.05
CA VAL A 41 30.21 -14.10 0.30
C VAL A 41 31.12 -14.83 1.29
N ASP A 42 30.57 -15.38 2.37
CA ASP A 42 31.33 -16.03 3.44
C ASP A 42 32.03 -17.32 2.96
N GLN A 43 31.44 -18.06 2.00
CA GLN A 43 32.02 -19.32 1.47
C GLN A 43 32.83 -19.15 0.19
N ALA A 44 32.56 -18.13 -0.64
CA ALA A 44 33.33 -17.84 -1.83
C ALA A 44 34.63 -17.09 -1.50
N LEU A 45 34.62 -16.26 -0.45
CA LEU A 45 35.75 -15.37 -0.10
C LEU A 45 36.43 -15.73 1.23
N GLY A 46 35.78 -16.49 2.12
CA GLY A 46 36.31 -16.83 3.46
C GLY A 46 36.75 -18.30 3.60
N PRO A 47 37.75 -18.62 4.46
CA PRO A 47 38.18 -19.98 4.75
C PRO A 47 37.32 -20.66 5.83
N LEU A 48 36.04 -20.28 5.96
CA LEU A 48 35.16 -20.85 6.99
C LEU A 48 34.58 -22.20 6.55
N PRO A 49 34.40 -23.16 7.49
CA PRO A 49 33.71 -24.40 7.19
C PRO A 49 32.26 -24.12 6.72
N PRO A 50 31.70 -24.98 5.85
CA PRO A 50 30.36 -24.78 5.30
C PRO A 50 29.34 -24.69 6.44
N ALA A 51 28.42 -23.71 6.35
CA ALA A 51 27.41 -23.53 7.38
C ALA A 51 26.55 -24.79 7.52
N ALA A 52 26.25 -25.21 8.76
CA ALA A 52 25.67 -26.51 9.08
C ALA A 52 24.34 -26.84 8.38
N TRP A 53 23.60 -25.83 7.88
CA TRP A 53 22.38 -26.04 7.11
C TRP A 53 22.63 -26.50 5.67
N LEU A 54 23.82 -26.25 5.10
CA LEU A 54 24.20 -26.67 3.74
C LEU A 54 24.52 -28.16 3.65
N THR A 55 24.96 -28.76 4.75
CA THR A 55 25.25 -30.20 4.84
C THR A 55 24.00 -31.08 4.79
N TYR A 56 22.82 -30.50 5.05
CA TYR A 56 21.53 -31.20 4.93
C TYR A 56 20.91 -31.08 3.53
N LEU A 57 21.52 -30.32 2.60
CA LEU A 57 21.03 -30.20 1.23
C LEU A 57 21.46 -31.41 0.39
N PRO A 58 20.52 -32.13 -0.25
CA PRO A 58 20.85 -33.25 -1.11
C PRO A 58 21.67 -32.78 -2.33
N GLY A 59 22.79 -33.45 -2.61
CA GLY A 59 23.67 -33.14 -3.76
C GLY A 59 24.93 -32.33 -3.42
N VAL A 60 25.10 -31.92 -2.16
CA VAL A 60 26.34 -31.27 -1.69
C VAL A 60 27.39 -32.33 -1.37
N THR A 61 28.33 -32.56 -2.29
CA THR A 61 29.53 -33.36 -2.00
C THR A 61 30.55 -32.53 -1.23
N PRO A 62 31.06 -33.00 -0.06
CA PRO A 62 32.11 -32.31 0.66
C PRO A 62 33.41 -32.41 -0.14
N GLY A 63 33.73 -31.40 -0.94
CA GLY A 63 34.98 -31.35 -1.70
C GLY A 63 35.03 -30.40 -2.90
N SER A 64 33.90 -30.09 -3.55
CA SER A 64 33.89 -29.18 -4.71
C SER A 64 33.29 -27.82 -4.35
N ARG A 65 34.10 -26.76 -4.42
CA ARG A 65 33.64 -25.38 -4.22
C ARG A 65 32.54 -24.99 -5.22
N ALA A 66 32.58 -25.55 -6.43
CA ALA A 66 31.58 -25.28 -7.47
C ALA A 66 30.20 -25.86 -7.13
N SER A 67 30.12 -27.07 -6.56
CA SER A 67 28.83 -27.68 -6.19
C SER A 67 28.16 -26.94 -5.02
N LEU A 68 28.95 -26.45 -4.05
CA LEU A 68 28.47 -25.61 -2.96
C LEU A 68 27.88 -24.28 -3.46
N LEU A 69 28.57 -23.59 -4.39
CA LEU A 69 28.08 -22.32 -4.95
C LEU A 69 26.79 -22.50 -5.74
N VAL A 70 26.68 -23.58 -6.53
CA VAL A 70 25.46 -23.90 -7.27
C VAL A 70 24.30 -24.22 -6.32
N ALA A 71 24.54 -24.98 -5.25
CA ALA A 71 23.52 -25.26 -4.24
C ALA A 71 23.00 -23.99 -3.54
N ILE A 72 23.89 -23.07 -3.16
CA ILE A 72 23.51 -21.79 -2.55
C ILE A 72 22.72 -20.93 -3.55
N ALA A 73 23.12 -20.89 -4.82
CA ALA A 73 22.40 -20.17 -5.85
C ALA A 73 20.98 -20.72 -6.05
N ILE A 74 20.82 -22.05 -6.09
CA ILE A 74 19.50 -22.70 -6.20
C ILE A 74 18.62 -22.37 -5.01
N VAL A 75 19.15 -22.46 -3.78
CA VAL A 75 18.40 -22.09 -2.56
C VAL A 75 18.02 -20.61 -2.58
N GLY A 76 18.94 -19.72 -2.99
CA GLY A 76 18.66 -18.30 -3.13
C GLY A 76 17.54 -18.02 -4.12
N VAL A 77 17.55 -18.67 -5.29
CA VAL A 77 16.48 -18.58 -6.29
C VAL A 77 15.17 -19.12 -5.74
N LEU A 78 15.18 -20.24 -5.02
CA LEU A 78 13.98 -20.83 -4.42
C LEU A 78 13.35 -19.91 -3.36
N VAL A 79 14.17 -19.32 -2.48
CA VAL A 79 13.72 -18.34 -1.48
C VAL A 79 13.14 -17.11 -2.17
N GLN A 80 13.79 -16.62 -3.23
CA GLN A 80 13.30 -15.48 -4.01
C GLN A 80 11.97 -15.79 -4.70
N PHE A 81 11.82 -17.00 -5.25
CA PHE A 81 10.58 -17.42 -5.88
C PHE A 81 9.44 -17.56 -4.86
N MET A 82 9.72 -18.14 -3.69
CA MET A 82 8.77 -18.18 -2.57
C MET A 82 8.37 -16.77 -2.12
N HIS A 83 9.30 -15.83 -2.10
CA HIS A 83 8.99 -14.44 -1.76
C HIS A 83 8.06 -13.78 -2.76
N GLN A 84 8.31 -13.97 -4.05
CA GLN A 84 7.40 -13.48 -5.08
C GLN A 84 6.01 -14.14 -5.00
N ALA A 85 5.93 -15.43 -4.66
CA ALA A 85 4.65 -16.12 -4.47
C ALA A 85 3.84 -15.55 -3.29
N VAL A 86 4.49 -15.30 -2.15
CA VAL A 86 3.87 -14.68 -0.97
C VAL A 86 3.41 -13.25 -1.29
N LEU A 87 4.24 -12.46 -1.97
CA LEU A 87 3.89 -11.10 -2.41
C LEU A 87 2.69 -11.08 -3.35
N MET A 88 2.65 -12.01 -4.30
CA MET A 88 1.52 -12.16 -5.22
C MET A 88 0.24 -12.50 -4.46
N ALA A 89 0.29 -13.47 -3.53
CA ALA A 89 -0.86 -13.83 -2.70
C ALA A 89 -1.34 -12.65 -1.85
N HIS A 90 -0.42 -11.93 -1.22
CA HIS A 90 -0.72 -10.73 -0.44
C HIS A 90 -1.42 -9.66 -1.28
N THR A 91 -0.85 -9.34 -2.44
CA THR A 91 -1.38 -8.30 -3.35
C THR A 91 -2.79 -8.64 -3.84
N ARG A 92 -3.02 -9.91 -4.21
CA ARG A 92 -4.35 -10.37 -4.66
C ARG A 92 -5.39 -10.22 -3.56
N LEU A 93 -5.11 -10.78 -2.38
CA LEU A 93 -6.02 -10.72 -1.23
C LEU A 93 -6.26 -9.29 -0.76
N PHE A 94 -5.23 -8.44 -0.83
CA PHE A 94 -5.32 -7.04 -0.45
C PHE A 94 -6.28 -6.30 -1.37
N THR A 95 -6.12 -6.51 -2.69
CA THR A 95 -6.94 -5.87 -3.73
C THR A 95 -8.38 -6.37 -3.67
N GLU A 96 -8.59 -7.68 -3.56
CA GLU A 96 -9.93 -8.27 -3.42
C GLU A 96 -10.66 -7.78 -2.18
N THR A 97 -9.96 -7.68 -1.05
CA THR A 97 -10.54 -7.17 0.20
C THR A 97 -10.93 -5.69 0.06
N GLY A 98 -10.13 -4.90 -0.65
CA GLY A 98 -10.46 -3.50 -0.95
C GLY A 98 -11.72 -3.35 -1.79
N HIS A 99 -11.81 -4.11 -2.89
CA HIS A 99 -13.00 -4.07 -3.74
C HIS A 99 -14.25 -4.53 -3.02
N MET A 100 -14.18 -5.58 -2.20
CA MET A 100 -15.34 -6.03 -1.42
C MET A 100 -15.79 -5.01 -0.39
N LEU A 101 -14.84 -4.38 0.31
CA LEU A 101 -15.14 -3.31 1.26
C LEU A 101 -15.89 -2.16 0.58
N THR A 102 -15.40 -1.71 -0.57
CA THR A 102 -16.01 -0.63 -1.35
C THR A 102 -17.38 -1.05 -1.91
N LYS A 103 -17.51 -2.28 -2.41
CA LYS A 103 -18.77 -2.83 -2.91
C LYS A 103 -19.85 -2.85 -1.83
N ASP A 104 -19.57 -3.44 -0.67
CA ASP A 104 -20.54 -3.52 0.43
C ASP A 104 -20.98 -2.13 0.91
N LEU A 105 -20.04 -1.19 0.96
CA LEU A 105 -20.35 0.18 1.37
C LEU A 105 -21.25 0.87 0.34
N ARG A 106 -20.99 0.65 -0.95
CA ARG A 106 -21.84 1.14 -2.05
C ARG A 106 -23.25 0.57 -1.96
N GLU A 107 -23.39 -0.73 -1.77
CA GLU A 107 -24.70 -1.38 -1.61
C GLU A 107 -25.49 -0.76 -0.44
N ARG A 108 -24.87 -0.59 0.72
CA ARG A 108 -25.55 0.04 1.88
C ARG A 108 -25.91 1.50 1.66
N LEU A 109 -25.03 2.26 1.01
CA LEU A 109 -25.32 3.66 0.67
C LEU A 109 -26.45 3.76 -0.34
N PHE A 110 -26.48 2.86 -1.32
CA PHE A 110 -27.53 2.80 -2.34
C PHE A 110 -28.88 2.43 -1.72
N ASP A 111 -28.95 1.39 -0.90
CA ASP A 111 -30.17 1.00 -0.18
C ASP A 111 -30.68 2.13 0.71
N HIS A 112 -29.76 2.83 1.40
CA HIS A 112 -30.12 3.97 2.23
C HIS A 112 -30.67 5.13 1.39
N LEU A 113 -30.07 5.42 0.23
CA LEU A 113 -30.54 6.46 -0.68
C LEU A 113 -31.95 6.14 -1.21
N GLN A 114 -32.21 4.89 -1.60
CA GLN A 114 -33.52 4.46 -2.07
C GLN A 114 -34.62 4.57 -0.99
N GLY A 115 -34.26 4.38 0.28
CA GLY A 115 -35.20 4.48 1.40
C GLY A 115 -35.51 5.92 1.86
N LEU A 116 -34.83 6.94 1.31
CA LEU A 116 -35.03 8.33 1.74
C LEU A 116 -36.32 8.93 1.18
N ALA A 117 -36.98 9.78 1.98
CA ALA A 117 -38.20 10.45 1.56
C ALA A 117 -37.98 11.36 0.33
N LEU A 118 -39.04 11.56 -0.47
CA LEU A 118 -39.01 12.40 -1.67
C LEU A 118 -38.50 13.84 -1.38
N ARG A 119 -38.82 14.39 -0.20
CA ARG A 119 -38.32 15.69 0.27
C ARG A 119 -36.79 15.77 0.32
N HIS A 120 -36.11 14.66 0.61
CA HIS A 120 -34.65 14.58 0.60
C HIS A 120 -34.12 14.63 -0.83
N HIS A 121 -34.74 13.85 -1.73
CA HIS A 121 -34.40 13.81 -3.15
C HIS A 121 -34.64 15.15 -3.85
N SER A 122 -35.65 15.93 -3.45
CA SER A 122 -35.87 17.28 -4.00
C SER A 122 -34.82 18.31 -3.57
N ARG A 123 -34.05 18.03 -2.50
CA ARG A 123 -33.04 18.95 -1.96
C ARG A 123 -31.61 18.52 -2.32
N MET A 124 -31.41 17.27 -2.70
CA MET A 124 -30.09 16.71 -2.98
C MET A 124 -29.92 16.52 -4.50
N PRO A 125 -28.94 17.19 -5.13
CA PRO A 125 -28.64 16.98 -6.54
C PRO A 125 -28.26 15.53 -6.83
N VAL A 126 -28.71 14.97 -7.95
CA VAL A 126 -28.38 13.59 -8.36
C VAL A 126 -26.86 13.38 -8.44
N GLY A 127 -26.12 14.39 -8.91
CA GLY A 127 -24.65 14.35 -8.97
C GLY A 127 -23.99 14.22 -7.59
N GLU A 128 -24.57 14.82 -6.54
CA GLU A 128 -24.05 14.67 -5.17
C GLU A 128 -24.25 13.23 -4.66
N ALA A 129 -25.40 12.61 -4.96
CA ALA A 129 -25.67 11.23 -4.57
C ALA A 129 -24.70 10.25 -5.25
N VAL A 130 -24.45 10.44 -6.55
CA VAL A 130 -23.48 9.65 -7.32
C VAL A 130 -22.06 9.86 -6.79
N TYR A 131 -21.67 11.09 -6.47
CA TYR A 131 -20.35 11.39 -5.91
C TYR A 131 -20.12 10.68 -4.57
N ARG A 132 -21.10 10.69 -3.66
CA ARG A 132 -21.01 9.98 -2.37
C ARG A 132 -20.90 8.47 -2.57
N LEU A 133 -21.64 7.92 -3.53
CA LEU A 133 -21.60 6.50 -3.83
C LEU A 133 -20.25 6.08 -4.45
N GLU A 134 -19.70 6.87 -5.35
CA GLU A 134 -18.45 6.52 -6.05
C GLU A 134 -17.20 6.93 -5.28
N SER A 135 -17.10 8.19 -4.87
CA SER A 135 -15.89 8.79 -4.29
C SER A 135 -15.80 8.55 -2.79
N ASP A 136 -16.84 8.91 -2.02
CA ASP A 136 -16.79 8.77 -0.57
C ASP A 136 -16.74 7.30 -0.13
N ALA A 137 -17.42 6.40 -0.85
CA ALA A 137 -17.33 4.97 -0.56
C ALA A 137 -15.90 4.43 -0.75
N SER A 138 -15.23 4.85 -1.83
CA SER A 138 -13.85 4.42 -2.12
C SER A 138 -12.82 5.01 -1.16
N CYS A 139 -13.13 6.16 -0.54
CA CYS A 139 -12.28 6.78 0.48
C CYS A 139 -12.06 5.85 1.69
N LEU A 140 -13.04 5.00 2.04
CA LEU A 140 -12.91 4.06 3.16
C LEU A 140 -11.79 3.03 2.91
N GLU A 141 -11.75 2.44 1.71
CA GLU A 141 -10.68 1.54 1.27
C GLU A 141 -9.32 2.26 1.31
N GLN A 142 -9.27 3.48 0.76
CA GLN A 142 -8.03 4.25 0.70
C GLN A 142 -7.48 4.54 2.09
N LEU A 143 -8.33 4.94 3.05
CA LEU A 143 -7.90 5.25 4.40
C LEU A 143 -7.45 4.00 5.18
N LEU A 144 -8.26 2.94 5.17
CA LEU A 144 -8.02 1.76 6.00
C LEU A 144 -6.96 0.85 5.40
N LEU A 145 -7.16 0.44 4.14
CA LEU A 145 -6.30 -0.54 3.48
C LEU A 145 -5.09 0.11 2.85
N ARG A 146 -5.21 1.24 2.15
CA ARG A 146 -4.03 1.86 1.49
C ARG A 146 -3.26 2.81 2.40
N GLY A 147 -3.88 3.33 3.46
CA GLY A 147 -3.24 4.22 4.42
C GLY A 147 -2.73 3.48 5.64
N ILE A 148 -3.64 3.15 6.56
CA ILE A 148 -3.30 2.67 7.92
C ILE A 148 -2.58 1.33 7.88
N PHE A 149 -3.04 0.40 7.04
CA PHE A 149 -2.52 -0.97 7.01
C PHE A 149 -1.03 -1.00 6.58
N PRO A 150 -0.62 -0.47 5.40
CA PRO A 150 0.78 -0.34 4.99
C PRO A 150 1.62 0.44 5.98
N MET A 151 1.11 1.53 6.57
CA MET A 151 1.86 2.30 7.57
C MET A 151 2.21 1.44 8.79
N THR A 152 1.26 0.65 9.28
CA THR A 152 1.46 -0.22 10.44
C THR A 152 2.52 -1.28 10.15
N PHE A 153 2.43 -1.98 9.01
CA PHE A 153 3.41 -3.00 8.64
C PHE A 153 4.77 -2.44 8.26
N SER A 154 4.82 -1.25 7.65
CA SER A 154 6.08 -0.56 7.36
C SER A 154 6.80 -0.18 8.66
N ALA A 155 6.07 0.34 9.65
CA ALA A 155 6.63 0.62 10.97
C ALA A 155 7.11 -0.65 11.68
N LEU A 156 6.32 -1.74 11.62
CA LEU A 156 6.73 -3.03 12.18
C LEU A 156 7.99 -3.57 11.51
N THR A 157 8.07 -3.53 10.18
CA THR A 157 9.24 -3.95 9.40
C THR A 157 10.47 -3.16 9.83
N LEU A 158 10.34 -1.84 9.97
CA LEU A 158 11.41 -0.96 10.41
C LEU A 158 11.91 -1.35 11.81
N ILE A 159 11.00 -1.58 12.76
CA ILE A 159 11.35 -1.99 14.13
C ILE A 159 12.07 -3.34 14.14
N VAL A 160 11.55 -4.32 13.40
CA VAL A 160 12.14 -5.67 13.32
C VAL A 160 13.52 -5.62 12.69
N MET A 161 13.67 -4.95 11.54
CA MET A 161 14.97 -4.80 10.88
C MET A 161 15.98 -4.06 11.76
N PHE A 162 15.55 -3.00 12.45
CA PHE A 162 16.42 -2.26 13.35
C PHE A 162 16.87 -3.12 14.55
N GLY A 163 15.97 -3.90 15.13
CA GLY A 163 16.29 -4.85 16.20
C GLY A 163 17.31 -5.91 15.76
N ILE A 164 17.17 -6.45 14.55
CA ILE A 164 18.13 -7.39 13.97
C ILE A 164 19.50 -6.71 13.76
N LEU A 165 19.52 -5.50 13.21
CA LEU A 165 20.75 -4.76 12.95
C LEU A 165 21.51 -4.44 14.25
N LEU A 166 20.79 -4.08 15.32
CA LEU A 166 21.35 -3.90 16.66
C LEU A 166 22.05 -5.16 17.19
N GLY A 167 21.49 -6.34 16.88
CA GLY A 167 22.06 -7.64 17.25
C GLY A 167 23.32 -8.00 16.46
N ILE A 168 23.43 -7.57 15.20
CA ILE A 168 24.59 -7.84 14.34
C ILE A 168 25.74 -6.89 14.70
N SER A 169 25.50 -5.58 14.69
CA SER A 169 26.53 -4.59 14.99
C SER A 169 25.95 -3.28 15.50
N ARG A 170 26.16 -3.04 16.79
CA ARG A 170 25.78 -1.79 17.49
C ARG A 170 26.26 -0.51 16.79
N PRO A 171 27.52 -0.40 16.30
CA PRO A 171 27.94 0.85 15.66
C PRO A 171 27.21 1.13 14.35
N LEU A 172 26.97 0.10 13.51
CA LEU A 172 26.19 0.28 12.26
C LEU A 172 24.73 0.64 12.56
N ALA A 173 24.14 0.06 13.61
CA ALA A 173 22.79 0.38 14.02
C ALA A 173 22.63 1.85 14.44
N LEU A 174 23.58 2.40 15.20
CA LEU A 174 23.57 3.82 15.60
C LEU A 174 23.74 4.77 14.41
N VAL A 175 24.64 4.42 13.47
CA VAL A 175 24.80 5.19 12.23
C VAL A 175 23.52 5.16 11.40
N SER A 176 22.89 3.99 11.25
CA SER A 176 21.60 3.86 10.56
C SER A 176 20.49 4.68 11.25
N LEU A 177 20.46 4.68 12.58
CA LEU A 177 19.47 5.44 13.35
C LEU A 177 19.62 6.95 13.14
N SER A 178 20.83 7.47 12.90
CA SER A 178 21.02 8.90 12.60
C SER A 178 20.39 9.36 11.27
N VAL A 179 20.12 8.43 10.35
CA VAL A 179 19.45 8.74 9.07
C VAL A 179 17.95 9.01 9.29
N VAL A 180 17.33 8.33 10.25
CA VAL A 180 15.89 8.47 10.57
C VAL A 180 15.49 9.92 10.90
N PRO A 181 16.12 10.62 11.86
CA PRO A 181 15.78 12.01 12.16
C PRO A 181 16.08 12.94 10.99
N LEU A 182 17.15 12.69 10.22
CA LEU A 182 17.47 13.48 9.02
C LEU A 182 16.33 13.37 8.00
N MET A 183 15.89 12.14 7.66
CA MET A 183 14.74 11.91 6.78
C MET A 183 13.47 12.56 7.33
N PHE A 184 13.20 12.43 8.62
CA PHE A 184 12.02 13.03 9.24
C PHE A 184 12.00 14.55 9.09
N VAL A 185 13.14 15.22 9.32
CA VAL A 185 13.29 16.67 9.13
C VAL A 185 13.08 17.04 7.66
N TRP A 186 13.68 16.31 6.72
CA TRP A 186 13.50 16.53 5.28
C TRP A 186 12.06 16.39 4.83
N ILE A 187 11.36 15.33 5.25
CA ILE A 187 9.94 15.10 4.96
C ILE A 187 9.09 16.21 5.56
N ARG A 188 9.36 16.60 6.82
CA ARG A 188 8.63 17.68 7.50
C ARG A 188 8.81 19.02 6.78
N TRP A 189 10.01 19.32 6.34
CA TRP A 189 10.36 20.54 5.64
C TRP A 189 9.75 20.60 4.23
N GLY A 190 9.93 19.53 3.45
CA GLY A 190 9.32 19.39 2.11
C GLY A 190 7.80 19.43 2.19
N GLY A 191 7.19 18.69 3.12
CA GLY A 191 5.75 18.68 3.33
C GLY A 191 5.17 20.05 3.71
N ARG A 192 5.90 20.85 4.50
CA ARG A 192 5.50 22.24 4.81
C ARG A 192 5.53 23.15 3.58
N ARG A 193 6.50 22.97 2.68
CA ARG A 193 6.60 23.76 1.43
C ARG A 193 5.61 23.31 0.36
N LEU A 194 5.34 22.01 0.26
CA LEU A 194 4.46 21.42 -0.76
C LEU A 194 2.98 21.58 -0.41
N ARG A 195 2.62 21.56 0.88
CA ARG A 195 1.21 21.66 1.34
C ARG A 195 0.44 22.84 0.72
N PRO A 196 0.93 24.09 0.76
CA PRO A 196 0.20 25.22 0.18
C PRO A 196 -0.02 25.08 -1.33
N GLY A 197 0.94 24.50 -2.05
CA GLY A 197 0.82 24.23 -3.48
C GLY A 197 -0.24 23.15 -3.76
N ALA A 198 -0.19 22.03 -3.04
CA ALA A 198 -1.16 20.95 -3.15
C ALA A 198 -2.60 21.43 -2.83
N GLU A 199 -2.76 22.29 -1.82
CA GLU A 199 -4.05 22.88 -1.47
C GLU A 199 -4.58 23.78 -2.59
N ARG A 200 -3.71 24.60 -3.21
CA ARG A 200 -4.08 25.43 -4.37
C ARG A 200 -4.47 24.58 -5.58
N THR A 201 -3.72 23.52 -5.88
CA THR A 201 -4.06 22.58 -6.97
C THR A 201 -5.43 21.95 -6.72
N LYS A 202 -5.70 21.49 -5.50
CA LYS A 202 -6.98 20.91 -5.12
C LYS A 202 -8.15 21.91 -5.25
N GLN A 203 -7.92 23.18 -4.92
CA GLN A 203 -8.91 24.25 -5.10
C GLN A 203 -9.18 24.55 -6.58
N LEU A 204 -8.14 24.57 -7.43
CA LEU A 204 -8.29 24.78 -8.87
C LEU A 204 -9.03 23.61 -9.52
N GLU A 205 -8.69 22.38 -9.16
CA GLU A 205 -9.35 21.16 -9.64
C GLU A 205 -10.84 21.17 -9.25
N SER A 206 -11.17 21.47 -7.99
CA SER A 206 -12.55 21.59 -7.53
C SER A 206 -13.34 22.66 -8.30
N ARG A 207 -12.74 23.82 -8.60
CA ARG A 207 -13.38 24.88 -9.41
C ARG A 207 -13.62 24.45 -10.86
N LEU A 208 -12.63 23.77 -11.47
CA LEU A 208 -12.77 23.22 -12.82
C LEU A 208 -13.89 22.18 -12.87
N THR A 209 -13.91 21.23 -11.92
CA THR A 209 -14.95 20.20 -11.87
C THR A 209 -16.34 20.80 -11.65
N ALA A 210 -16.48 21.80 -10.78
CA ALA A 210 -17.76 22.49 -10.56
C ALA A 210 -18.27 23.17 -11.84
N ARG A 211 -17.39 23.88 -12.56
CA ARG A 211 -17.74 24.52 -13.84
C ARG A 211 -18.13 23.51 -14.91
N LEU A 212 -17.39 22.41 -15.04
CA LEU A 212 -17.77 21.35 -15.99
C LEU A 212 -19.16 20.78 -15.68
N HIS A 213 -19.50 20.62 -14.40
CA HIS A 213 -20.84 20.19 -13.98
C HIS A 213 -21.93 21.20 -14.37
N GLU A 214 -21.68 22.49 -14.17
CA GLU A 214 -22.59 23.59 -14.56
C GLU A 214 -22.79 23.62 -16.08
N SER A 215 -21.70 23.56 -16.86
CA SER A 215 -21.78 23.53 -18.33
C SER A 215 -22.49 22.28 -18.86
N PHE A 216 -22.36 21.12 -18.21
CA PHE A 216 -23.10 19.92 -18.60
C PHE A 216 -24.58 19.98 -18.21
N ALA A 217 -24.92 20.56 -17.06
CA ALA A 217 -26.30 20.77 -16.66
C ALA A 217 -27.02 21.76 -17.60
N GLU A 218 -26.32 22.80 -18.05
CA GLU A 218 -26.82 23.83 -18.94
C GLU A 218 -26.51 23.58 -20.43
N PHE A 219 -26.01 22.39 -20.78
CA PHE A 219 -25.55 22.07 -22.14
C PHE A 219 -26.62 22.33 -23.20
N ARG A 220 -27.88 22.06 -22.85
CA ARG A 220 -29.06 22.31 -23.72
C ARG A 220 -29.27 23.80 -23.98
N LEU A 221 -29.00 24.65 -22.99
CA LEU A 221 -29.10 26.11 -23.05
C LEU A 221 -27.94 26.70 -23.87
N ILE A 222 -26.72 26.21 -23.64
CA ILE A 222 -25.52 26.63 -24.39
C ILE A 222 -25.72 26.35 -25.89
N LYS A 223 -26.25 25.17 -26.23
CA LYS A 223 -26.59 24.77 -27.60
C LYS A 223 -27.75 25.58 -28.20
N SER A 224 -28.77 25.93 -27.41
CA SER A 224 -29.90 26.72 -27.94
C SER A 224 -29.52 28.16 -28.26
N PHE A 225 -28.52 28.73 -27.57
CA PHE A 225 -28.05 30.10 -27.79
C PHE A 225 -26.77 30.20 -28.65
N GLY A 226 -26.22 29.08 -29.15
CA GLY A 226 -25.01 29.08 -29.98
C GLY A 226 -23.77 29.65 -29.27
N ARG A 227 -23.69 29.47 -27.94
CA ARG A 227 -22.66 30.09 -27.07
C ARG A 227 -21.43 29.21 -26.83
N GLU A 228 -21.25 28.14 -27.60
CA GLU A 228 -20.10 27.24 -27.45
C GLU A 228 -18.72 27.93 -27.52
N PRO A 229 -18.47 28.91 -28.41
CA PRO A 229 -17.18 29.59 -28.48
C PRO A 229 -16.87 30.41 -27.23
N TYR A 230 -17.91 31.03 -26.64
CA TYR A 230 -17.80 31.83 -25.43
C TYR A 230 -17.50 30.95 -24.22
N GLU A 231 -18.20 29.82 -24.09
CA GLU A 231 -18.02 28.93 -22.94
C GLU A 231 -16.78 28.05 -23.04
N SER A 232 -16.21 27.89 -24.24
CA SER A 232 -14.89 27.28 -24.45
C SER A 232 -13.73 28.19 -24.01
N GLN A 233 -13.89 29.52 -24.08
CA GLN A 233 -12.86 30.49 -23.68
C GLN A 233 -12.85 30.82 -22.18
N ARG A 234 -13.88 30.41 -21.43
CA ARG A 234 -14.16 30.84 -20.06
C ARG A 234 -13.57 29.92 -18.99
#